data_AF-A0A8T4TI78-F1
#
_entry.id   AF-A0A8T4TI78-F1
#
_cell.length_a   1.000
_cell.length_b   1.000
_cell.length_c   1.000
_cell.angle_alpha   90.00
_cell.angle_beta   90.00
_cell.angle_gamma   90.00
#
_symmetry.space_group_name_H-M   'P 1'
#
loop_
_entity.id
_entity.type
_entity.pdbx_description
1 polymer ?
#
loop_
_entity_poly.entity_id
_entity_poly.type
_entity_poly.pdbx_seq_one_letter_code
_entity_poly.pdbx_strand_id
1 'polypeptide(L)'
;MAIIIIPAIILMVILGLYEMFLIHHDESFRGSHWLGHGLSTFPTIFIALFAVFNTPYFLDLVGLSGISFFGNEWVVRGLIGFIIMIRIHAQSAVVKATGATGKGMHETFIHSLVIGALIVASPLYWTLLEPLVMNI
;
A
#
# COMPACT_ATOMS: atom_id res chain seq x y z
N MET A 1 14.12 16.98 10.73
CA MET A 1 12.68 16.88 10.40
C MET A 1 11.99 16.02 11.44
N ALA A 2 10.77 16.35 11.82
CA ALA A 2 9.95 15.47 12.64
C ALA A 2 9.49 14.28 11.79
N ILE A 3 9.63 13.06 12.33
CA ILE A 3 9.13 11.85 11.66
C ILE A 3 7.63 11.76 11.88
N ILE A 4 6.89 11.65 10.79
CA ILE A 4 5.43 11.58 10.74
C ILE A 4 5.03 10.09 10.72
N ILE A 5 4.64 9.56 11.89
CA ILE A 5 4.35 8.12 12.06
C ILE A 5 2.84 7.86 12.21
N ILE A 6 2.14 8.71 12.97
CA ILE A 6 0.72 8.55 13.29
C ILE A 6 -0.16 8.33 12.05
N PRO A 7 -0.12 9.18 11.01
CA PRO A 7 -0.95 8.95 9.82
C PRO A 7 -0.57 7.67 9.08
N ALA A 8 0.71 7.30 9.04
CA ALA A 8 1.15 6.08 8.39
C ALA A 8 0.58 4.83 9.10
N ILE A 9 0.50 4.83 10.43
CA ILE A 9 -0.12 3.73 11.19
C ILE A 9 -1.64 3.69 10.95
N ILE A 10 -2.32 4.83 11.09
CA ILE A 10 -3.79 4.88 10.95
C ILE A 10 -4.21 4.47 9.54
N LEU A 11 -3.55 5.02 8.52
CA LEU A 11 -3.83 4.68 7.13
C LEU A 11 -3.38 3.26 6.77
N MET A 12 -2.33 2.73 7.40
CA MET A 12 -1.98 1.31 7.25
C MET A 12 -3.13 0.42 7.74
N VAL A 13 -3.74 0.73 8.89
CA VAL A 13 -4.88 -0.05 9.37
C VAL A 13 -6.05 0.04 8.39
N ILE A 14 -6.41 1.26 7.96
CA ILE A 14 -7.56 1.47 7.06
C ILE A 14 -7.33 0.77 5.70
N LEU A 15 -6.21 1.05 5.04
CA LEU A 15 -5.91 0.49 3.72
C LEU A 15 -5.60 -1.01 3.80
N GLY A 16 -4.94 -1.47 4.85
CA GLY A 16 -4.68 -2.89 5.08
C GLY A 16 -5.95 -3.70 5.33
N LEU A 17 -6.91 -3.16 6.08
CA LEU A 17 -8.23 -3.80 6.24
C LEU A 17 -9.01 -3.82 4.94
N TYR A 18 -8.99 -2.73 4.16
CA TYR A 18 -9.59 -2.68 2.84
C TYR A 18 -8.99 -3.75 1.91
N GLU A 19 -7.65 -3.87 1.89
CA GLU A 19 -6.94 -4.88 1.13
C GLU A 19 -7.30 -6.31 1.58
N MET A 20 -7.31 -6.54 2.89
CA MET A 20 -7.65 -7.84 3.47
C MET A 20 -9.09 -8.26 3.15
N PHE A 21 -10.03 -7.31 3.08
CA PHE A 21 -11.40 -7.58 2.64
C PHE A 21 -11.45 -8.04 1.18
N LEU A 22 -10.64 -7.44 0.31
CA LEU A 22 -10.61 -7.78 -1.12
C LEU A 22 -9.89 -9.11 -1.38
N ILE A 23 -8.77 -9.36 -0.70
CA ILE A 23 -8.11 -10.68 -0.71
C ILE A 23 -9.04 -11.75 -0.16
N HIS A 24 -9.79 -11.46 0.91
CA HIS A 24 -10.80 -12.40 1.40
C HIS A 24 -11.84 -12.71 0.33
N HIS A 25 -12.38 -11.69 -0.35
CA HIS A 25 -13.35 -11.90 -1.42
C HIS A 25 -12.79 -12.76 -2.57
N ASP A 26 -11.56 -12.52 -2.99
CA ASP A 26 -10.95 -13.17 -4.15
C ASP A 26 -10.39 -14.57 -3.85
N GLU A 27 -9.97 -14.80 -2.60
CA GLU A 27 -9.34 -16.03 -2.16
C GLU A 27 -10.16 -16.83 -1.13
N SER A 28 -11.44 -16.52 -0.90
CA SER A 28 -12.27 -17.31 0.03
C SER A 28 -12.72 -18.64 -0.60
N PHE A 29 -11.80 -19.61 -0.61
CA PHE A 29 -12.05 -20.97 -1.05
C PHE A 29 -11.33 -22.01 -0.17
N ARG A 30 -11.71 -23.27 -0.31
CA ARG A 30 -11.17 -24.37 0.52
C ARG A 30 -9.68 -24.57 0.25
N GLY A 31 -8.86 -24.51 1.30
CA GLY A 31 -7.39 -24.63 1.21
C GLY A 31 -6.67 -23.29 0.96
N SER A 32 -7.41 -22.17 0.95
CA SER A 32 -6.82 -20.85 0.83
C SER A 32 -6.09 -20.39 2.09
N HIS A 33 -5.03 -19.60 1.89
CA HIS A 33 -4.27 -18.91 2.92
C HIS A 33 -4.55 -17.40 2.94
N TRP A 34 -5.75 -16.98 2.47
CA TRP A 34 -6.16 -15.57 2.31
C TRP A 34 -5.86 -14.70 3.54
N LEU A 35 -6.03 -15.23 4.77
CA LEU A 35 -5.79 -14.46 5.99
C LEU A 35 -4.30 -14.14 6.16
N GLY A 36 -3.42 -15.13 5.94
CA GLY A 36 -1.97 -14.92 5.99
C GLY A 36 -1.51 -14.01 4.86
N HIS A 37 -2.10 -14.15 3.68
CA HIS A 37 -1.85 -13.27 2.54
C HIS A 37 -2.25 -11.82 2.87
N GLY A 38 -3.47 -11.59 3.33
CA GLY A 38 -3.97 -10.27 3.73
C GLY A 38 -3.17 -9.64 4.87
N LEU A 39 -2.78 -10.40 5.89
CA LEU A 39 -1.94 -9.86 6.98
C LEU A 39 -0.53 -9.46 6.50
N SER A 40 0.00 -10.14 5.48
CA SER A 40 1.32 -9.81 4.91
C SER A 40 1.35 -8.47 4.16
N THR A 41 0.19 -7.91 3.80
CA THR A 41 0.12 -6.62 3.10
C THR A 41 0.30 -5.43 4.05
N PHE A 42 -0.04 -5.58 5.34
CA PHE A 42 0.05 -4.49 6.33
C PHE A 42 1.47 -3.91 6.45
N PRO A 43 2.54 -4.69 6.65
CA PRO A 43 3.90 -4.16 6.69
C PRO A 43 4.29 -3.45 5.38
N THR A 44 3.86 -3.99 4.24
CA THR A 44 4.14 -3.43 2.91
C THR A 44 3.49 -2.05 2.73
N ILE A 45 2.21 -1.94 3.11
CA ILE A 45 1.47 -0.67 3.10
C ILE A 45 2.07 0.32 4.10
N PHE A 46 2.43 -0.12 5.30
CA PHE A 46 3.07 0.74 6.30
C PHE A 46 4.38 1.35 5.81
N ILE A 47 5.28 0.53 5.26
CA ILE A 47 6.56 1.00 4.73
C ILE A 47 6.35 2.03 3.62
N ALA A 48 5.38 1.79 2.74
CA ALA A 48 5.05 2.70 1.66
C ALA A 48 4.50 4.04 2.17
N LEU A 49 3.52 4.00 3.08
CA LEU A 49 2.96 5.21 3.70
C LEU A 49 4.02 5.96 4.49
N PHE A 50 4.85 5.27 5.26
CA PHE A 50 5.96 5.87 5.99
C PHE A 50 6.90 6.61 5.04
N ALA A 51 7.29 5.98 3.92
CA ALA A 51 8.11 6.62 2.90
C ALA A 51 7.41 7.83 2.26
N VAL A 52 6.11 7.75 1.99
CA VAL A 52 5.33 8.87 1.43
C VAL A 52 5.26 10.05 2.39
N PHE A 53 4.89 9.84 3.66
CA PHE A 53 4.81 10.90 4.68
C PHE A 53 6.17 11.45 5.10
N ASN A 54 7.24 10.69 4.90
CA ASN A 54 8.60 11.06 5.31
C ASN A 54 9.56 11.06 4.11
N THR A 55 9.09 11.51 2.94
CA THR A 55 9.84 11.42 1.66
C THR A 55 11.29 11.90 1.79
N PRO A 56 11.59 13.08 2.38
CA PRO A 56 12.97 13.53 2.53
C PRO A 56 13.83 12.58 3.39
N TYR A 57 13.32 12.14 4.54
CA TYR A 57 14.01 11.18 5.41
C TYR A 57 14.20 9.82 4.71
N PHE A 58 13.19 9.35 3.97
CA PHE A 58 13.27 8.12 3.21
C PHE A 58 14.37 8.20 2.14
N LEU A 59 14.45 9.29 1.38
CA LEU A 59 15.49 9.50 0.38
C LEU A 59 16.89 9.53 0.99
N ASP A 60 17.07 10.15 2.16
CA ASP A 60 18.34 10.11 2.90
C ASP A 60 18.68 8.68 3.31
N LEU A 61 17.70 7.93 3.86
CA LEU A 61 17.88 6.56 4.32
C LEU A 61 18.32 5.61 3.19
N VAL A 62 17.79 5.80 1.98
CA VAL A 62 18.15 4.98 0.81
C VAL A 62 19.29 5.58 -0.03
N GLY A 63 19.90 6.68 0.41
CA GLY A 63 21.05 7.30 -0.26
C GLY A 63 20.74 7.98 -1.60
N LEU A 64 19.51 8.44 -1.79
CA LEU A 64 19.02 9.04 -3.04
C LEU A 64 18.78 10.56 -2.96
N SER A 65 18.97 11.18 -1.79
CA SER A 65 18.65 12.61 -1.58
C SER A 65 19.50 13.60 -2.38
N GLY A 66 20.67 13.19 -2.88
CA GLY A 66 21.53 14.01 -3.73
C GLY A 66 21.15 14.04 -5.22
N ILE A 67 20.16 13.24 -5.65
CA ILE A 67 19.80 13.10 -7.06
C ILE A 67 18.63 14.04 -7.39
N SER A 68 18.86 14.97 -8.32
CA SER A 68 17.88 16.01 -8.68
C SER A 68 16.51 15.45 -9.09
N PHE A 69 16.48 14.30 -9.76
CA PHE A 69 15.25 13.63 -10.16
C PHE A 69 14.33 13.29 -8.97
N PHE A 70 14.90 12.91 -7.82
CA PHE A 70 14.14 12.63 -6.60
C PHE A 70 13.84 13.88 -5.76
N GLY A 71 14.29 15.06 -6.18
CA GLY A 71 13.96 16.33 -5.54
C GLY A 71 12.49 16.74 -5.67
N ASN A 72 11.72 16.09 -6.55
CA ASN A 72 10.28 16.26 -6.64
C ASN A 72 9.56 15.14 -5.87
N GLU A 73 8.92 15.49 -4.76
CA GLU A 73 8.21 14.54 -3.92
C GLU A 73 7.12 13.75 -4.66
N TRP A 74 6.45 14.35 -5.65
CA TRP A 74 5.42 13.64 -6.43
C TRP A 74 6.00 12.53 -7.29
N VAL A 75 7.22 12.71 -7.80
CA VAL A 75 7.93 11.66 -8.54
C VAL A 75 8.24 10.50 -7.60
N VAL A 76 8.78 10.78 -6.42
CA VAL A 76 9.13 9.76 -5.42
C VAL A 76 7.88 8.99 -4.97
N ARG A 77 6.82 9.72 -4.61
CA ARG A 77 5.54 9.11 -4.20
C ARG A 77 4.97 8.25 -5.33
N GLY A 78 4.94 8.77 -6.56
CA GLY A 78 4.48 8.02 -7.73
C GLY A 78 5.24 6.72 -7.96
N LEU A 79 6.57 6.73 -7.81
CA LEU A 79 7.39 5.52 -7.89
C LEU A 79 7.09 4.54 -6.76
N ILE A 80 6.94 5.01 -5.53
CA ILE A 80 6.53 4.18 -4.39
C ILE A 80 5.18 3.53 -4.67
N GLY A 81 4.18 4.31 -5.09
CA GLY A 81 2.86 3.80 -5.45
C GLY A 81 2.89 2.75 -6.55
N PHE A 82 3.71 2.98 -7.59
CA PHE A 82 3.91 2.03 -8.68
C PHE A 82 4.58 0.72 -8.22
N ILE A 83 5.62 0.81 -7.38
CA ILE A 83 6.29 -0.37 -6.80
C ILE A 83 5.30 -1.19 -5.97
N ILE A 84 4.46 -0.53 -5.17
CA ILE A 84 3.46 -1.20 -4.33
C ILE A 84 2.35 -1.83 -5.17
N MET A 85 1.86 -1.14 -6.19
CA MET A 85 0.92 -1.70 -7.15
C MET A 85 1.47 -3.00 -7.75
N ILE A 86 2.71 -3.01 -8.24
CA ILE A 86 3.34 -4.22 -8.79
C ILE A 86 3.42 -5.31 -7.71
N ARG A 87 3.83 -4.96 -6.49
CA ARG A 87 4.01 -5.94 -5.41
C ARG A 87 2.69 -6.61 -5.03
N ILE A 88 1.63 -5.83 -4.82
CA ILE A 88 0.30 -6.35 -4.49
C ILE A 88 -0.20 -7.24 -5.63
N HIS A 89 -0.14 -6.74 -6.87
CA HIS A 89 -0.54 -7.53 -8.04
C HIS A 89 0.24 -8.84 -8.18
N ALA A 90 1.54 -8.82 -7.91
CA ALA A 90 2.40 -9.99 -7.98
C ALA A 90 2.05 -11.02 -6.92
N GLN A 91 1.75 -10.62 -5.68
CA GLN A 91 1.37 -11.55 -4.61
C GLN A 91 0.10 -12.32 -4.98
N SER A 92 -0.87 -11.65 -5.59
CA SER A 92 -2.14 -12.26 -5.98
C SER A 92 -2.05 -13.06 -7.30
N ALA A 93 -1.04 -12.78 -8.13
CA ALA A 93 -0.73 -13.60 -9.30
C ALA A 93 -0.12 -14.97 -8.94
N VAL A 94 0.51 -15.13 -7.78
CA VAL A 94 1.07 -16.43 -7.33
C VAL A 94 -0.03 -17.49 -7.18
N VAL A 95 -1.24 -17.08 -6.82
CA VAL A 95 -2.40 -18.00 -6.70
C VAL A 95 -2.83 -18.57 -8.07
N LYS A 96 -2.48 -17.91 -9.19
CA LYS A 96 -2.70 -18.46 -10.54
C LYS A 96 -1.72 -19.58 -10.87
N ALA A 97 -0.50 -19.53 -10.34
CA ALA A 97 0.54 -20.52 -10.64
C ALA A 97 0.27 -21.89 -9.98
N THR A 98 -0.59 -21.95 -8.97
CA THR A 98 -0.95 -23.19 -8.26
C THR A 98 -2.11 -23.95 -8.92
N GLY A 99 -2.61 -23.50 -10.08
CA GLY A 99 -3.58 -24.22 -10.89
C GLY A 99 -5.04 -24.10 -10.43
N ALA A 100 -5.31 -23.24 -9.45
CA ALA A 100 -6.68 -22.91 -9.08
C ALA A 100 -7.23 -21.86 -10.07
N THR A 101 -8.24 -22.26 -10.85
CA THR A 101 -8.95 -21.39 -11.81
C THR A 101 -10.44 -21.45 -11.52
N GLY A 102 -10.98 -20.39 -10.90
CA GLY A 102 -12.39 -20.30 -10.52
C GLY A 102 -12.92 -18.86 -10.56
N LYS A 103 -14.25 -18.70 -10.68
CA LYS A 103 -14.92 -17.39 -10.56
C LYS A 103 -14.58 -16.77 -9.20
N GLY A 104 -13.97 -15.58 -9.20
CA GLY A 104 -13.46 -14.90 -8.00
C GLY A 104 -11.93 -14.81 -7.94
N MET A 105 -11.21 -15.62 -8.72
CA MET A 105 -9.74 -15.70 -8.67
C MET A 105 -9.00 -14.70 -9.58
N HIS A 106 -9.60 -13.53 -9.80
CA HIS A 106 -9.04 -12.50 -10.67
C HIS A 106 -8.93 -11.20 -9.89
N GLU A 107 -7.79 -11.02 -9.23
CA GLU A 107 -7.36 -9.68 -8.89
C GLU A 107 -7.18 -8.90 -10.20
N THR A 108 -8.01 -7.88 -10.38
CA THR A 108 -7.89 -6.99 -11.51
C THR A 108 -6.72 -6.05 -11.26
N PHE A 109 -5.90 -5.79 -12.27
CA PHE A 109 -4.82 -4.80 -12.19
C PHE A 109 -5.29 -3.45 -11.59
N ILE A 110 -6.57 -3.12 -11.80
CA ILE A 110 -7.26 -1.96 -11.22
C ILE A 110 -7.24 -1.94 -9.69
N HIS A 111 -7.42 -3.09 -9.02
CA HIS A 111 -7.37 -3.20 -7.56
C HIS A 111 -6.02 -2.69 -7.01
N SER A 112 -4.93 -3.31 -7.46
CA SER A 112 -3.58 -2.91 -7.07
C SER A 112 -3.24 -1.47 -7.44
N LEU A 113 -3.80 -0.96 -8.55
CA LEU A 113 -3.64 0.43 -8.98
C LEU A 113 -4.35 1.39 -8.02
N VAL A 114 -5.56 1.06 -7.55
CA VAL A 114 -6.31 1.85 -6.57
C VAL A 114 -5.52 1.95 -5.27
N ILE A 115 -4.96 0.85 -4.74
CA ILE A 115 -4.13 0.89 -3.53
C ILE A 115 -2.91 1.78 -3.73
N GLY A 116 -2.19 1.61 -4.84
CA GLY A 116 -1.04 2.45 -5.17
C GLY A 116 -1.42 3.94 -5.23
N ALA A 117 -2.54 4.28 -5.88
CA ALA A 117 -3.04 5.65 -5.97
C ALA A 117 -3.44 6.22 -4.60
N LEU A 118 -4.10 5.44 -3.75
CA LEU A 118 -4.44 5.84 -2.38
C LEU A 118 -3.17 6.11 -1.56
N ILE A 119 -2.15 5.27 -1.66
CA ILE A 119 -0.87 5.51 -0.97
C ILE A 119 -0.23 6.81 -1.44
N VAL A 120 -0.16 7.07 -2.75
CA VAL A 120 0.40 8.31 -3.32
C VAL A 120 -0.35 9.55 -2.85
N ALA A 121 -1.68 9.47 -2.83
CA ALA A 121 -2.56 10.56 -2.44
C ALA A 121 -2.70 10.71 -0.91
N SER A 122 -2.09 9.82 -0.11
CA SER A 122 -2.29 9.77 1.33
C SER A 122 -2.03 11.08 2.08
N PRO A 123 -1.04 11.92 1.73
CA PRO A 123 -0.86 13.20 2.42
C PRO A 123 -1.96 14.21 2.09
N LEU A 124 -2.61 14.08 0.93
CA LEU A 124 -3.70 14.97 0.52
C LEU A 124 -4.94 14.71 1.36
N TYR A 125 -5.42 13.46 1.35
CA TYR A 125 -6.65 13.13 2.06
C TYR A 125 -6.46 12.94 3.56
N TRP A 126 -5.22 12.76 4.06
CA TRP A 126 -4.97 12.75 5.51
C TRP A 126 -5.46 14.04 6.17
N THR A 127 -5.28 15.20 5.54
CA THR A 127 -5.76 16.49 6.06
C THR A 127 -7.28 16.54 6.29
N LEU A 128 -8.03 15.68 5.58
CA LEU A 128 -9.47 15.55 5.72
C LEU A 128 -9.85 14.52 6.80
N LEU A 129 -9.03 13.48 6.98
CA LEU A 129 -9.27 12.40 7.93
C LEU A 129 -8.78 12.72 9.35
N GLU A 130 -7.70 13.49 9.48
CA GLU A 130 -7.08 13.83 10.76
C GLU A 130 -8.09 14.39 11.77
N PRO A 131 -8.96 15.36 11.43
CA PRO A 131 -9.93 15.89 12.40
C PRO A 131 -10.99 14.87 12.82
N LEU A 132 -11.24 13.83 12.02
CA LEU A 132 -12.23 12.81 12.33
C LEU A 132 -11.67 11.73 13.26
N VAL A 133 -10.37 11.43 13.14
CA VAL A 133 -9.73 10.33 13.88
C VAL A 133 -9.06 10.82 15.17
N MET A 134 -8.57 12.07 15.18
CA MET A 134 -7.78 12.60 16.31
C MET A 134 -8.61 13.40 17.33
N ASN A 135 -9.89 13.69 17.04
CA ASN A 135 -10.80 14.41 17.95
C ASN A 135 -11.85 13.52 18.62
N ILE A 136 -11.69 12.20 18.53
CA ILE A 136 -12.47 11.19 19.27
C ILE A 136 -11.72 10.89 20.56
#